data_AF-A0A948N416-F1
#
_entry.id   AF-A0A948N416-F1
#
_cell.length_a   1.000
_cell.length_b   1.000
_cell.length_c   1.000
_cell.angle_alpha   90.00
_cell.angle_beta   90.00
_cell.angle_gamma   90.00
#
_symmetry.space_group_name_H-M   'P 1'
#
loop_
_entity.id
_entity.type
_entity.pdbx_description
1 polymer ?
#
loop_
_entity_poly.entity_id
_entity_poly.type
_entity_poly.pdbx_seq_one_letter_code
_entity_poly.pdbx_strand_id
1 'polypeptide(L)'
;MVSLDDYIDDDGGDDEGGADIAADFAALKGCLQALADAIASTNLAVINGAQGDVQAATQRVQASIGALKRFHEAFTVLKSGDEDEASEEPDEET
;
A
#
# COMPACT_ATOMS: atom_id res chain seq x y z
N MET A 1 16.80 40.79 5.87
CA MET A 1 17.17 39.42 5.51
C MET A 1 16.63 38.57 6.64
N VAL A 2 15.61 37.76 6.38
CA VAL A 2 15.01 36.88 7.38
C VAL A 2 16.03 35.76 7.64
N SER A 3 16.40 35.53 8.90
CA SER A 3 17.36 34.48 9.26
C SER A 3 16.65 33.14 9.27
N LEU A 4 17.24 32.12 8.63
CA LEU A 4 16.67 30.76 8.64
C LEU A 4 16.76 30.08 10.02
N ASP A 5 17.57 30.62 10.94
CA ASP A 5 17.68 30.09 12.30
C ASP A 5 16.41 30.33 13.14
N ASP A 6 15.56 31.31 12.78
CA ASP A 6 14.23 31.50 13.44
C ASP A 6 13.22 30.37 13.11
N TYR A 7 13.53 29.51 12.12
CA TYR A 7 12.74 28.32 11.78
C TYR A 7 13.34 27.02 12.33
N ILE A 8 14.52 27.10 12.95
CA ILE A 8 15.28 25.94 13.42
C ILE A 8 15.61 26.18 14.89
N ASP A 9 14.58 26.34 15.71
CA ASP A 9 14.67 26.04 17.13
C ASP A 9 13.36 25.38 17.57
N ASP A 10 13.53 24.09 17.88
CA ASP A 10 13.00 23.49 19.10
C ASP A 10 11.47 23.44 19.27
N ASP A 11 10.85 22.45 18.63
CA ASP A 11 9.91 21.62 19.38
C ASP A 11 10.03 20.16 18.92
N GLY A 12 10.90 19.44 19.63
CA GLY A 12 10.95 17.97 19.60
C GLY A 12 9.72 17.39 20.29
N GLY A 13 8.59 17.38 19.58
CA GLY A 13 7.37 16.68 19.97
C GLY A 13 7.04 15.58 18.96
N ASP A 14 7.46 14.36 19.32
CA ASP A 14 7.08 13.06 18.77
C ASP A 14 7.21 12.83 17.25
N ASP A 15 8.34 12.21 16.90
CA ASP A 15 8.52 11.28 15.79
C ASP A 15 7.61 10.03 15.94
N GLU A 16 6.30 10.21 16.18
CA GLU A 16 5.31 9.13 16.22
C GLU A 16 4.55 9.02 14.87
N GLY A 17 4.58 10.04 14.00
CA GLY A 17 3.90 10.02 12.69
C GLY A 17 4.78 9.75 11.46
N GLY A 18 6.12 9.80 11.59
CA GLY A 18 7.04 9.68 10.45
C GLY A 18 7.27 8.24 9.95
N ALA A 19 7.26 7.28 10.89
CA ALA A 19 7.41 5.86 10.59
C ALA A 19 6.16 5.28 9.92
N ASP A 20 4.98 5.78 10.29
CA ASP A 20 3.69 5.33 9.78
C ASP A 20 3.48 5.74 8.31
N ILE A 21 3.75 7.01 7.99
CA ILE A 21 3.67 7.52 6.60
C ILE A 21 4.66 6.78 5.68
N ALA A 22 5.90 6.53 6.13
CA ALA A 22 6.88 5.80 5.32
C ALA A 22 6.47 4.33 5.09
N ALA A 23 5.89 3.68 6.10
CA ALA A 23 5.34 2.34 6.00
C ALA A 23 4.13 2.29 5.05
N ASP A 24 3.25 3.29 5.13
CA ASP A 24 2.09 3.43 4.24
C ASP A 24 2.50 3.68 2.80
N PHE A 25 3.48 4.54 2.54
CA PHE A 25 4.00 4.71 1.17
C PHE A 25 4.61 3.42 0.63
N ALA A 26 5.31 2.65 1.45
CA ALA A 26 5.85 1.36 1.06
C ALA A 26 4.73 0.34 0.79
N ALA A 27 3.69 0.31 1.63
CA ALA A 27 2.51 -0.54 1.48
C ALA A 27 1.70 -0.17 0.22
N LEU A 28 1.45 1.11 -0.02
CA LEU A 28 0.79 1.63 -1.22
C LEU A 28 1.56 1.25 -2.50
N LYS A 29 2.89 1.43 -2.48
CA LYS A 29 3.74 0.99 -3.60
C LYS A 29 3.65 -0.53 -3.80
N GLY A 30 3.66 -1.30 -2.71
CA GLY A 30 3.47 -2.75 -2.73
C GLY A 30 2.14 -3.17 -3.35
N CYS A 31 1.05 -2.52 -2.95
CA CYS A 31 -0.28 -2.68 -3.53
C CYS A 31 -0.28 -2.43 -5.04
N LEU A 32 0.22 -1.28 -5.48
CA LEU A 32 0.22 -0.91 -6.90
C LEU A 32 1.03 -1.90 -7.74
N GLN A 33 2.20 -2.31 -7.25
CA GLN A 33 3.04 -3.28 -7.95
C GLN A 33 2.38 -4.67 -8.00
N ALA A 34 1.81 -5.13 -6.89
CA ALA A 34 1.10 -6.41 -6.83
C ALA A 34 -0.14 -6.43 -7.74
N LEU A 35 -0.87 -5.31 -7.82
CA LEU A 35 -2.01 -5.17 -8.73
C LEU A 35 -1.57 -5.20 -10.21
N ALA A 36 -0.49 -4.49 -10.54
CA ALA A 36 0.08 -4.51 -11.90
C ALA A 36 0.50 -5.93 -12.32
N ASP A 37 1.17 -6.67 -11.42
CA ASP A 37 1.55 -8.07 -11.62
C ASP A 37 0.32 -8.96 -11.87
N ALA A 38 -0.74 -8.79 -11.07
CA ALA A 38 -1.97 -9.57 -11.18
C ALA A 38 -2.66 -9.33 -12.54
N ILE A 39 -2.78 -8.07 -12.96
CA ILE A 39 -3.39 -7.70 -14.24
C ILE A 39 -2.57 -8.26 -15.40
N ALA A 40 -1.24 -8.08 -15.38
CA ALA A 40 -0.36 -8.58 -16.43
C ALA A 40 -0.45 -10.11 -16.55
N SER A 41 -0.45 -10.83 -15.42
CA SER A 41 -0.59 -12.28 -15.43
C SER A 41 -1.96 -12.73 -15.91
N THR A 42 -3.03 -12.04 -15.54
CA THR A 42 -4.40 -12.33 -16.02
C THR A 42 -4.51 -12.13 -17.53
N ASN A 43 -3.93 -11.05 -18.09
CA ASN A 43 -3.91 -10.82 -19.53
C ASN A 43 -3.17 -11.95 -20.27
N LEU A 44 -2.03 -12.40 -19.74
CA LEU A 44 -1.30 -13.54 -20.30
C LEU A 44 -2.08 -14.85 -20.19
N ALA A 45 -2.85 -15.06 -19.12
CA ALA A 45 -3.73 -16.21 -18.99
C ALA A 45 -4.78 -16.26 -20.11
N VAL A 46 -5.41 -15.12 -20.38
CA VAL A 46 -6.40 -14.99 -21.47
C VAL A 46 -5.77 -15.26 -22.84
N ILE A 47 -4.59 -14.69 -23.10
CA ILE A 47 -3.87 -14.90 -24.37
C ILE A 47 -3.51 -16.39 -24.55
N ASN A 48 -2.94 -17.03 -23.52
CA ASN A 48 -2.59 -18.45 -23.57
C ASN A 48 -3.83 -19.33 -23.77
N GLY A 49 -4.93 -19.01 -23.09
CA GLY A 49 -6.21 -19.70 -23.24
C GLY A 49 -6.75 -19.60 -24.66
N ALA A 50 -6.68 -18.40 -25.27
CA ALA A 50 -7.07 -18.19 -26.67
C ALA A 50 -6.17 -18.93 -27.67
N GLN A 51 -4.91 -19.20 -27.32
CA GLN A 51 -3.97 -19.99 -28.13
C GLN A 51 -4.14 -21.50 -27.94
N GLY A 52 -5.03 -21.94 -27.03
CA GLY A 52 -5.24 -23.35 -26.70
C GLY A 52 -4.22 -23.93 -25.70
N ASP A 53 -3.32 -23.12 -25.16
CA ASP A 53 -2.37 -23.54 -24.13
C ASP A 53 -2.98 -23.38 -22.72
N VAL A 54 -3.82 -24.36 -22.37
CA VAL A 54 -4.54 -24.38 -21.09
C VAL A 54 -3.59 -24.50 -19.90
N GLN A 55 -2.45 -25.18 -20.05
CA GLN A 55 -1.48 -25.32 -18.96
C GLN A 55 -0.79 -23.99 -18.65
N ALA A 56 -0.29 -23.30 -19.68
CA ALA A 56 0.29 -21.98 -19.51
C ALA A 56 -0.75 -20.96 -19.01
N ALA A 57 -2.00 -21.04 -19.48
CA ALA A 57 -3.10 -20.21 -18.96
C ALA A 57 -3.31 -20.43 -17.45
N THR A 58 -3.36 -21.70 -17.01
CA THR A 58 -3.56 -22.06 -15.61
C THR A 58 -2.43 -21.54 -14.73
N GLN A 59 -1.17 -21.68 -15.16
CA GLN A 59 -0.01 -21.16 -14.41
C GLN A 59 -0.09 -19.64 -14.23
N ARG A 60 -0.56 -18.92 -15.25
CA ARG A 60 -0.74 -17.46 -15.19
C ARG A 60 -1.89 -17.05 -14.26
N VAL A 61 -2.98 -17.82 -14.21
CA VAL A 61 -4.03 -17.60 -13.20
C VAL A 61 -3.47 -17.76 -11.79
N GLN A 62 -2.69 -18.82 -11.53
CA GLN A 62 -2.07 -19.03 -10.21
C GLN A 62 -1.11 -17.90 -9.83
N ALA A 63 -0.30 -17.41 -10.77
CA ALA A 63 0.56 -16.26 -10.54
C ALA A 63 -0.24 -14.98 -10.25
N SER A 64 -1.37 -14.77 -10.92
CA SER A 64 -2.29 -13.65 -10.62
C SER A 64 -2.85 -13.76 -9.20
N ILE A 65 -3.30 -14.94 -8.78
CA ILE A 65 -3.77 -15.19 -7.41
C ILE A 65 -2.67 -14.90 -6.39
N GLY A 66 -1.44 -15.34 -6.65
CA GLY A 66 -0.29 -15.04 -5.78
C GLY A 66 0.01 -13.55 -5.67
N ALA A 67 -0.14 -12.79 -6.75
CA ALA A 67 -0.02 -11.34 -6.72
C ALA A 67 -1.16 -10.68 -5.92
N LEU A 68 -2.41 -11.14 -6.06
CA LEU A 68 -3.54 -10.64 -5.28
C LEU A 68 -3.39 -10.90 -3.78
N LYS A 69 -2.77 -12.01 -3.37
CA LYS A 69 -2.44 -12.25 -1.95
C LYS A 69 -1.44 -11.21 -1.42
N ARG A 70 -0.36 -10.95 -2.16
CA ARG A 70 0.61 -9.89 -1.82
C ARG A 70 -0.04 -8.51 -1.76
N PHE A 71 -0.97 -8.22 -2.68
CA PHE A 71 -1.77 -7.01 -2.63
C PHE A 71 -2.55 -6.92 -1.33
N HIS A 72 -3.27 -7.98 -0.94
CA HIS A 72 -4.07 -7.98 0.28
C HIS A 72 -3.23 -7.80 1.55
N GLU A 73 -2.06 -8.42 1.61
CA GLU A 73 -1.11 -8.26 2.71
C GLU A 73 -0.65 -6.80 2.84
N ALA A 74 -0.24 -6.18 1.73
CA ALA A 74 0.15 -4.77 1.72
C ALA A 74 -1.03 -3.83 2.02
N PHE A 75 -2.24 -4.16 1.54
CA PHE A 75 -3.44 -3.36 1.76
C PHE A 75 -3.91 -3.39 3.21
N THR A 76 -3.64 -4.49 3.93
CA THR A 76 -3.98 -4.60 5.34
C THR A 76 -3.20 -3.59 6.18
N VAL A 77 -1.93 -3.31 5.83
CA VAL A 77 -1.12 -2.29 6.49
C VAL A 77 -1.79 -0.91 6.40
N LEU A 78 -2.21 -0.53 5.18
CA LEU A 78 -2.90 0.74 4.95
C LEU A 78 -4.23 0.85 5.71
N LYS A 79 -4.96 -0.26 5.84
CA LYS A 79 -6.25 -0.26 6.53
C LYS A 79 -6.09 -0.16 8.06
N SER A 80 -4.98 -0.64 8.59
CA SER A 80 -4.69 -0.55 10.02
C SER A 80 -4.37 0.87 10.47
N GLY A 81 -3.70 1.69 9.63
CA GLY A 81 -3.48 3.11 9.92
C GLY A 81 -4.78 3.93 10.00
N ASP A 82 -5.75 3.65 9.13
CA ASP A 82 -7.08 4.33 9.12
C ASP A 82 -7.91 4.07 10.40
N GLU A 83 -7.69 2.97 11.13
CA GLU A 83 -8.47 2.62 12.32
C GLU A 83 -7.92 3.28 13.61
N ASP A 84 -6.65 3.69 13.63
CA ASP A 84 -6.02 4.34 14.79
C ASP A 84 -6.29 5.86 14.80
N GLU A 85 -6.40 6.53 13.64
CA GLU A 85 -6.74 7.97 13.55
C GLU A 85 -8.19 8.31 13.96
N ALA A 86 -9.11 7.33 13.99
CA ALA A 86 -10.53 7.56 14.31
C ALA A 86 -10.83 7.70 15.81
N SER A 87 -9.82 7.65 16.68
CA SER A 87 -9.98 7.59 18.14
C SER A 87 -9.63 8.87 18.91
N GLU A 88 -9.28 9.96 18.22
CA GLU A 88 -8.96 11.26 18.83
C GLU A 88 -9.97 12.38 18.48
N GLU A 89 -11.23 12.24 18.89
CA GLU A 89 -12.07 13.42 19.14
C GLU A 89 -12.07 13.72 20.64
N PRO A 90 -11.40 14.79 21.12
CA PRO A 90 -11.60 15.27 22.47
C PRO A 90 -12.93 16.03 22.49
N ASP A 91 -14.01 15.38 22.94
CA ASP A 91 -15.26 16.10 23.21
C ASP A 91 -15.07 16.89 24.51
N GLU A 92 -14.90 18.21 24.35
CA GLU A 92 -14.68 19.20 25.39
C GLU A 92 -15.83 19.21 26.42
N GLU A 93 -15.50 19.16 27.71
CA GLU A 93 -16.43 19.57 28.78
C GLU A 93 -16.82 21.05 28.58
N THR A 94 -18.07 21.31 28.19
CA THR A 94 -18.77 22.58 28.49
C THR A 94 -20.18 22.35 29.00
#